data_AF-A0A7Y5KI50-F1
#
_entry.id   AF-A0A7Y5KI50-F1
#
_cell.length_a   1.000
_cell.length_b   1.000
_cell.length_c   1.000
_cell.angle_alpha   90.00
_cell.angle_beta   90.00
_cell.angle_gamma   90.00
#
_symmetry.space_group_name_H-M   'P 1'
#
loop_
_entity.id
_entity.type
_entity.pdbx_description
1 polymer ?
#
loop_
_entity_poly.entity_id
_entity_poly.type
_entity_poly.pdbx_seq_one_letter_code
_entity_poly.pdbx_strand_id
1 'polypeptide(L)'
;MSTTIVPSDSHPGSQPVTAPAPGASADPVLAAQSRAAAGLSCVAALVHLAVAPEHFAEWAPAGLFLIVVAAGQLWLARALWRGLGARLVPAAVLLTSGLVALYVVSRTIGLPFHPDAVDQGLGLGGSHHGGSQVPGGRGNGMPVIPGTGADAAVESVGALDLVCVVAELGALALLVGMLPAGQRRSVGNLLLAVGVCGWVVWGLVRFT
;
A
#
# COMPACT_ATOMS: atom_id res chain seq x y z
N MET A 1 -37.58 45.32 -70.57
CA MET A 1 -37.62 44.51 -69.33
C MET A 1 -36.39 43.62 -69.33
N SER A 2 -35.34 44.03 -68.63
CA SER A 2 -34.05 43.32 -68.57
C SER A 2 -34.03 42.44 -67.33
N THR A 3 -33.87 41.13 -67.53
CA THR A 3 -33.76 40.14 -66.45
C THR A 3 -32.28 40.00 -66.06
N THR A 4 -31.94 40.44 -64.86
CA THR A 4 -30.60 40.26 -64.27
C THR A 4 -30.50 38.86 -63.66
N ILE A 5 -29.55 38.06 -64.14
CA ILE A 5 -29.16 36.78 -63.55
C ILE A 5 -28.09 37.05 -62.48
N VAL A 6 -28.33 36.60 -61.25
CA VAL A 6 -27.35 36.60 -60.15
C VAL A 6 -26.69 35.22 -60.11
N PRO A 7 -25.35 35.09 -60.13
CA PRO A 7 -24.68 33.82 -59.87
C PRO A 7 -24.61 33.55 -58.36
N SER A 8 -24.99 32.33 -57.98
CA SER A 8 -24.87 31.78 -56.64
C SER A 8 -23.61 30.92 -56.57
N ASP A 9 -22.56 31.41 -55.90
CA ASP A 9 -21.41 30.59 -55.50
C ASP A 9 -20.94 30.99 -54.10
N SER A 10 -21.57 30.40 -53.08
CA SER A 10 -21.01 30.33 -51.73
C SER A 10 -20.43 28.94 -51.50
N HIS A 11 -19.17 28.77 -51.92
CA HIS A 11 -18.36 27.61 -51.57
C HIS A 11 -18.07 27.68 -50.06
N PRO A 12 -18.46 26.69 -49.23
CA PRO A 12 -18.02 26.65 -47.85
C PRO A 12 -16.51 26.42 -47.84
N GLY A 13 -15.78 27.45 -47.41
CA GLY A 13 -14.33 27.38 -47.24
C GLY A 13 -13.96 26.21 -46.35
N SER A 14 -13.23 25.26 -46.92
CA SER A 14 -12.50 24.23 -46.21
C SER A 14 -11.53 24.90 -45.25
N GLN A 15 -11.91 24.99 -43.98
CA GLN A 15 -10.99 25.36 -42.91
C GLN A 15 -9.80 24.41 -42.96
N PRO A 16 -8.55 24.91 -43.01
CA PRO A 16 -7.38 24.05 -42.98
C PRO A 16 -7.41 23.27 -41.67
N VAL A 17 -7.52 21.95 -41.77
CA VAL A 17 -7.31 21.03 -40.64
C VAL A 17 -5.86 21.23 -40.21
N THR A 18 -5.65 22.07 -39.19
CA THR A 18 -4.35 22.19 -38.52
C THR A 18 -4.03 20.83 -37.93
N ALA A 19 -3.09 20.12 -38.55
CA ALA A 19 -2.57 18.87 -38.03
C ALA A 19 -2.10 19.12 -36.58
N PRO A 20 -2.45 18.24 -35.62
CA PRO A 20 -2.02 18.41 -34.24
C PRO A 20 -0.49 18.41 -34.20
N ALA A 21 0.08 19.43 -33.56
CA ALA A 21 1.53 19.61 -33.47
C ALA A 21 2.19 18.34 -32.90
N PRO A 22 3.24 17.79 -33.55
CA PRO A 22 3.95 16.63 -33.03
C PRO A 22 4.77 17.04 -31.81
N GLY A 23 4.24 16.72 -30.62
CA GLY A 23 4.92 17.00 -29.35
C GLY A 23 3.97 17.13 -28.17
N ALA A 24 2.93 16.29 -28.06
CA ALA A 24 2.09 16.24 -26.87
C ALA A 24 2.97 15.94 -25.64
N SER A 25 3.31 16.99 -24.89
CA SER A 25 4.02 16.91 -23.62
C SER A 25 3.29 15.95 -22.70
N ALA A 26 4.03 15.07 -22.01
CA ALA A 26 3.45 14.21 -20.99
C ALA A 26 2.57 15.03 -20.02
N ASP A 27 1.40 14.50 -19.67
CA ASP A 27 0.46 15.16 -18.77
C ASP A 27 1.19 15.57 -17.45
N PRO A 28 1.29 16.87 -17.13
CA PRO A 28 2.05 17.34 -15.97
C PRO A 28 1.47 16.81 -14.65
N VAL A 29 0.17 16.52 -14.59
CA VAL A 29 -0.49 15.97 -13.40
C VAL A 29 -0.04 14.53 -13.18
N LEU A 30 -0.03 13.71 -14.24
CA LEU A 30 0.45 12.33 -14.18
C LEU A 30 1.93 12.26 -13.81
N ALA A 31 2.75 13.17 -14.34
CA ALA A 31 4.16 13.26 -14.01
C ALA A 31 4.39 13.63 -12.53
N ALA A 32 3.63 14.60 -11.99
CA ALA A 32 3.69 14.97 -10.58
C ALA A 32 3.22 13.81 -9.67
N GLN A 33 2.12 13.14 -10.02
CA GLN A 33 1.61 11.96 -9.32
C GLN A 33 2.65 10.83 -9.29
N SER A 34 3.30 10.53 -10.42
CA SER A 34 4.35 9.51 -10.50
C SER A 34 5.55 9.84 -9.61
N ARG A 35 5.98 11.12 -9.58
CA ARG A 35 7.08 11.57 -8.70
C ARG A 35 6.72 11.52 -7.22
N ALA A 36 5.49 11.88 -6.86
CA ALA A 36 5.01 11.79 -5.49
C ALA A 36 4.94 10.32 -5.03
N ALA A 37 4.40 9.42 -5.87
CA ALA A 37 4.39 7.98 -5.60
C ALA A 37 5.81 7.43 -5.41
N ALA A 38 6.75 7.84 -6.27
CA ALA A 38 8.16 7.47 -6.14
C ALA A 38 8.78 7.95 -4.82
N GLY A 39 8.50 9.19 -4.41
CA GLY A 39 8.97 9.73 -3.14
C GLY A 39 8.46 8.95 -1.94
N LEU A 40 7.16 8.63 -1.91
CA LEU A 40 6.55 7.84 -0.84
C LEU A 40 7.07 6.39 -0.81
N SER A 41 7.24 5.75 -1.96
CA SER A 41 7.89 4.43 -2.03
C SER A 41 9.33 4.46 -1.51
N CYS A 42 10.08 5.55 -1.75
CA CYS A 42 11.42 5.72 -1.20
C CYS A 42 11.40 5.87 0.33
N VAL A 43 10.46 6.65 0.88
CA VAL A 43 10.29 6.78 2.34
C VAL A 43 9.99 5.43 2.98
N ALA A 44 9.03 4.67 2.44
CA ALA A 44 8.71 3.33 2.94
C ALA A 44 9.92 2.39 2.88
N ALA A 45 10.68 2.41 1.78
CA ALA A 45 11.88 1.58 1.64
C ALA A 45 12.94 1.90 2.70
N LEU A 46 13.17 3.18 2.99
CA LEU A 46 14.12 3.60 4.01
C LEU A 46 13.68 3.15 5.41
N VAL A 47 12.39 3.19 5.71
CA VAL A 47 11.87 2.67 6.98
C VAL A 47 12.06 1.16 7.06
N HIS A 48 11.75 0.41 6.00
CA HIS A 48 11.99 -1.05 5.98
C HIS A 48 13.47 -1.41 6.19
N LEU A 49 14.39 -0.65 5.60
CA LEU A 49 15.83 -0.83 5.86
C LEU A 49 16.21 -0.51 7.30
N ALA A 50 15.59 0.52 7.89
CA ALA A 50 15.87 0.94 9.26
C ALA A 50 15.43 -0.11 10.29
N VAL A 51 14.28 -0.74 10.09
CA VAL A 51 13.72 -1.75 11.02
C VAL A 51 14.18 -3.18 10.72
N ALA A 52 14.80 -3.44 9.56
CA ALA A 52 15.30 -4.76 9.19
C ALA A 52 16.28 -5.39 10.20
N PRO A 53 17.25 -4.66 10.80
CA PRO A 53 18.19 -5.24 11.78
C PRO A 53 17.48 -5.81 13.02
N GLU A 54 16.45 -5.13 13.51
CA GLU A 54 15.63 -5.57 14.64
C GLU A 54 14.91 -6.88 14.29
N HIS A 55 14.33 -6.95 13.08
CA HIS A 55 13.68 -8.16 12.59
C HIS A 55 14.65 -9.30 12.28
N PHE A 56 15.90 -9.02 11.91
CA PHE A 56 16.93 -10.06 11.79
C PHE A 56 17.29 -10.67 13.14
N ALA A 57 17.27 -9.88 14.22
CA ALA A 57 17.54 -10.35 15.58
C ALA A 57 16.40 -11.21 16.13
N GLU A 58 15.17 -10.94 15.70
CA GLU A 58 13.99 -11.71 16.07
C GLU A 58 13.82 -12.97 15.20
N TRP A 59 13.72 -12.80 13.88
CA TRP A 59 13.51 -13.89 12.94
C TRP A 59 14.08 -13.56 11.56
N ALA A 60 15.22 -14.17 11.22
CA ALA A 60 15.98 -13.85 10.01
C ALA A 60 15.18 -13.78 8.69
N PRO A 61 14.18 -14.65 8.42
CA PRO A 61 13.31 -14.52 7.25
C PRO A 61 12.53 -13.20 7.20
N ALA A 62 12.07 -12.66 8.33
CA ALA A 62 11.41 -11.35 8.36
C ALA A 62 12.38 -10.22 8.01
N GLY A 63 13.60 -10.23 8.57
CA GLY A 63 14.64 -9.28 8.18
C GLY A 63 14.94 -9.32 6.68
N LEU A 64 15.13 -10.52 6.11
CA LEU A 64 15.37 -10.70 4.67
C LEU A 64 14.19 -10.21 3.83
N PHE A 65 12.96 -10.51 4.24
CA PHE A 65 11.75 -10.04 3.59
C PHE A 65 11.74 -8.51 3.50
N LEU A 66 12.05 -7.81 4.59
CA LEU A 66 12.12 -6.35 4.60
C LEU A 66 13.18 -5.79 3.65
N ILE A 67 14.35 -6.44 3.54
CA ILE A 67 15.37 -6.06 2.55
C ILE A 67 14.86 -6.21 1.11
N VAL A 68 14.16 -7.32 0.81
CA VAL A 68 13.57 -7.55 -0.52
C VAL A 68 12.50 -6.51 -0.83
N VAL A 69 11.64 -6.20 0.15
CA VAL A 69 10.60 -5.16 0.02
C VAL A 69 11.23 -3.80 -0.24
N ALA A 70 12.24 -3.40 0.55
CA ALA A 70 12.93 -2.14 0.37
C ALA A 70 13.58 -2.04 -1.02
N ALA A 71 14.24 -3.11 -1.49
CA ALA A 71 14.82 -3.15 -2.83
C ALA A 71 13.75 -3.00 -3.93
N GLY A 72 12.61 -3.68 -3.78
CA GLY A 72 11.47 -3.57 -4.68
C GLY A 72 10.87 -2.15 -4.72
N GLN A 73 10.73 -1.51 -3.56
CA GLN A 73 10.21 -0.15 -3.43
C GLN A 73 11.18 0.90 -4.01
N LEU A 74 12.49 0.75 -3.80
CA LEU A 74 13.50 1.61 -4.45
C LEU A 74 13.54 1.41 -5.97
N TRP A 75 13.40 0.18 -6.44
CA TRP A 75 13.30 -0.11 -7.86
C TRP A 75 12.04 0.53 -8.48
N LEU A 76 10.90 0.39 -7.82
CA LEU A 76 9.64 1.02 -8.23
C LEU A 76 9.77 2.54 -8.25
N ALA A 77 10.32 3.15 -7.19
CA ALA A 77 10.57 4.59 -7.13
C ALA A 77 11.43 5.06 -8.31
N ARG A 78 12.51 4.33 -8.60
CA ARG A 78 13.39 4.58 -9.73
C ARG A 78 12.68 4.42 -11.08
N ALA A 79 11.78 3.44 -11.24
CA ALA A 79 11.01 3.23 -12.45
C ALA A 79 9.97 4.35 -12.69
N LEU A 80 9.26 4.74 -11.64
CA LEU A 80 8.31 5.87 -11.65
C LEU A 80 8.99 7.20 -11.94
N TRP A 81 10.19 7.42 -11.41
CA TRP A 81 11.00 8.61 -11.68
C TRP A 81 11.43 8.71 -13.16
N ARG A 82 11.65 7.57 -13.81
CA ARG A 82 12.00 7.48 -15.23
C ARG A 82 10.81 7.43 -16.18
N GLY A 83 9.58 7.39 -15.67
CA GLY A 83 8.38 7.31 -16.50
C GLY A 83 8.09 5.91 -17.08
N LEU A 84 8.68 4.83 -16.55
CA LEU A 84 8.43 3.44 -17.02
C LEU A 84 7.10 2.84 -16.49
N GLY A 85 6.14 3.67 -16.09
CA GLY A 85 5.14 3.32 -15.08
C GLY A 85 3.94 2.48 -15.53
N ALA A 86 3.39 2.66 -16.74
CA ALA A 86 2.03 2.18 -17.03
C ALA A 86 1.85 0.65 -16.90
N ARG A 87 2.86 -0.14 -17.30
CA ARG A 87 2.81 -1.61 -17.20
C ARG A 87 3.12 -2.13 -15.79
N LEU A 88 3.79 -1.32 -14.98
CA LEU A 88 4.23 -1.70 -13.64
C LEU A 88 3.20 -1.35 -12.57
N VAL A 89 2.35 -0.35 -12.82
CA VAL A 89 1.35 0.14 -11.87
C VAL A 89 0.44 -0.97 -11.33
N PRO A 90 -0.13 -1.89 -12.14
CA PRO A 90 -0.98 -2.96 -11.58
C PRO A 90 -0.23 -3.89 -10.62
N ALA A 91 1.00 -4.28 -10.95
CA ALA A 91 1.83 -5.11 -10.08
C ALA A 91 2.22 -4.35 -8.80
N ALA A 92 2.55 -3.06 -8.92
CA ALA A 92 2.87 -2.22 -7.78
C ALA A 92 1.68 -2.04 -6.83
N VAL A 93 0.47 -1.86 -7.36
CA VAL A 93 -0.77 -1.81 -6.58
C VAL A 93 -0.98 -3.13 -5.84
N LEU A 94 -0.85 -4.27 -6.52
CA LEU A 94 -1.02 -5.59 -5.91
C LEU A 94 -0.02 -5.82 -4.78
N LEU A 95 1.27 -5.58 -5.03
CA LEU A 95 2.32 -5.80 -4.05
C LEU A 95 2.19 -4.85 -2.84
N THR A 96 1.92 -3.57 -3.07
CA THR A 96 1.73 -2.59 -1.98
C THR A 96 0.48 -2.91 -1.16
N SER A 97 -0.61 -3.33 -1.80
CA SER A 97 -1.81 -3.79 -1.08
C SER A 97 -1.53 -5.03 -0.25
N GLY A 98 -0.72 -5.95 -0.77
CA GLY A 98 -0.27 -7.14 -0.06
C GLY A 98 0.57 -6.81 1.17
N LEU A 99 1.46 -5.81 1.11
CA LEU A 99 2.25 -5.35 2.25
C LEU A 99 1.38 -4.75 3.35
N VAL A 100 0.45 -3.87 2.99
CA VAL A 100 -0.51 -3.30 3.94
C VAL A 100 -1.36 -4.39 4.58
N ALA A 101 -1.85 -5.35 3.79
CA ALA A 101 -2.61 -6.48 4.32
C ALA A 101 -1.77 -7.36 5.27
N LEU A 102 -0.52 -7.66 4.90
CA LEU A 102 0.40 -8.42 5.74
C LEU A 102 0.69 -7.70 7.06
N TYR A 103 0.90 -6.38 7.03
CA TYR A 103 1.08 -5.57 8.23
C TYR A 103 -0.16 -5.61 9.14
N VAL A 104 -1.36 -5.51 8.58
CA VAL A 104 -2.60 -5.63 9.37
C VAL A 104 -2.72 -7.02 9.99
N VAL A 105 -2.41 -8.07 9.24
CA VAL A 105 -2.44 -9.45 9.76
C VAL A 105 -1.41 -9.62 10.88
N SER A 106 -0.17 -9.17 10.69
CA SER A 106 0.88 -9.27 11.70
C SER A 106 0.51 -8.53 12.99
N ARG A 107 -0.14 -7.37 12.89
CA ARG A 107 -0.62 -6.58 14.04
C ARG A 107 -1.89 -7.09 14.70
N THR A 108 -2.68 -7.95 14.05
CA THR A 108 -3.97 -8.42 14.59
C THR A 108 -3.90 -9.82 15.15
N ILE A 109 -3.26 -10.75 14.44
CA ILE A 109 -3.20 -12.17 14.80
C ILE A 109 -1.78 -12.73 14.79
N GLY A 110 -0.77 -11.88 14.63
CA GLY A 110 0.62 -12.30 14.44
C GLY A 110 0.89 -12.85 13.04
N LEU A 111 2.12 -13.28 12.80
CA LEU A 111 2.50 -13.89 11.53
C LEU A 111 2.18 -15.39 11.54
N PRO A 112 1.36 -15.91 10.60
CA PRO A 112 0.94 -17.31 10.60
C PRO A 112 2.09 -18.32 10.36
N PHE A 113 3.24 -17.85 9.90
CA PHE A 113 4.43 -18.67 9.61
C PHE A 113 5.58 -18.42 10.59
N HIS A 114 5.35 -17.65 11.66
CA HIS A 114 6.35 -17.48 12.72
C HIS A 114 6.49 -18.79 13.52
N PRO A 115 7.68 -19.15 14.03
CA PRO A 115 7.87 -20.35 14.83
C PRO A 115 6.84 -20.49 15.97
N ASP A 116 6.52 -19.40 16.65
CA ASP A 116 5.53 -19.39 17.75
C ASP A 116 4.10 -19.70 17.29
N ALA A 117 3.76 -19.52 16.01
CA ALA A 117 2.46 -19.88 15.46
C ALA A 117 2.28 -21.40 15.34
N VAL A 118 3.38 -22.14 15.16
CA VAL A 118 3.38 -23.61 15.09
C VAL A 118 3.20 -24.22 16.48
N ASP A 119 3.84 -23.65 17.49
CA ASP A 119 3.76 -24.12 18.88
C ASP A 119 2.38 -23.89 19.50
N GLN A 120 1.72 -22.78 19.16
CA GLN A 120 0.37 -22.46 19.63
C GLN A 120 -0.73 -23.30 18.96
N GLY A 121 -0.53 -23.75 17.71
CA GLY A 121 -1.51 -24.54 16.96
C GLY A 121 -1.53 -26.03 17.29
N LEU A 122 -0.47 -26.57 17.88
CA LEU A 122 -0.32 -28.01 18.15
C LEU A 122 -0.41 -28.38 19.65
N GLY A 123 -0.40 -27.42 20.58
CA GLY A 123 -0.50 -27.70 22.01
C GLY A 123 0.65 -28.55 22.58
N LEU A 124 1.76 -28.68 21.85
CA LEU A 124 2.92 -29.50 22.21
C LEU A 124 4.15 -28.69 22.67
N GLY A 125 4.03 -27.37 22.79
CA GLY A 125 5.10 -26.45 23.16
C GLY A 125 5.14 -26.12 24.66
N GLY A 126 5.27 -27.13 25.53
CA GLY A 126 5.72 -26.91 26.91
C GLY A 126 7.24 -26.74 26.96
N SER A 127 7.77 -25.64 26.41
CA SER A 127 9.22 -25.36 26.45
C SER A 127 9.53 -24.39 27.59
N HIS A 128 10.32 -24.90 28.53
CA HIS A 128 10.61 -24.32 29.86
C HIS A 128 11.44 -23.02 29.87
N HIS A 129 11.64 -22.31 28.75
CA HIS A 129 12.51 -21.11 28.67
C HIS A 129 11.88 -19.89 27.95
N GLY A 130 10.55 -19.72 28.02
CA GLY A 130 9.85 -18.51 27.57
C GLY A 130 9.20 -17.79 28.75
N GLY A 131 9.40 -16.48 28.86
CA GLY A 131 8.93 -15.64 29.97
C GLY A 131 7.55 -16.03 30.50
N SER A 132 7.52 -16.35 31.78
CA SER A 132 6.31 -16.76 32.50
C SER A 132 5.16 -15.78 32.24
N GLN A 133 4.00 -16.31 31.81
CA GLN A 133 2.73 -15.60 31.72
C GLN A 133 2.19 -15.28 33.12
N VAL A 134 2.92 -14.44 33.84
CA VAL A 134 2.55 -13.87 35.15
C VAL A 134 2.24 -12.40 34.90
N PRO A 135 1.36 -11.77 35.69
CA PRO A 135 1.13 -10.33 35.61
C PRO A 135 2.47 -9.56 35.57
N GLY A 136 2.73 -8.85 34.46
CA GLY A 136 3.99 -8.14 34.16
C GLY A 136 4.98 -8.86 33.22
N GLY A 137 4.67 -10.05 32.70
CA GLY A 137 5.53 -10.76 31.75
C GLY A 137 5.43 -10.24 30.30
N ARG A 138 6.56 -10.15 29.59
CA ARG A 138 6.61 -9.85 28.14
C ARG A 138 6.22 -11.11 27.35
N GLY A 139 5.17 -11.02 26.54
CA GLY A 139 4.64 -12.11 25.70
C GLY A 139 3.71 -11.62 24.59
N ASN A 140 3.32 -12.55 23.72
CA ASN A 140 2.57 -12.53 22.43
C ASN A 140 1.24 -11.72 22.32
N GLY A 141 1.10 -10.58 23.01
CA GLY A 141 0.13 -9.55 22.65
C GLY A 141 -1.33 -9.75 23.09
N MET A 142 -1.62 -10.71 23.98
CA MET A 142 -2.95 -10.83 24.60
C MET A 142 -2.95 -10.41 26.09
N PRO A 143 -3.82 -9.49 26.56
CA PRO A 143 -3.75 -8.95 27.91
C PRO A 143 -4.30 -9.91 28.99
N VAL A 144 -3.65 -9.95 30.15
CA VAL A 144 -4.19 -10.52 31.41
C VAL A 144 -4.52 -9.38 32.36
N ILE A 145 -5.79 -9.22 32.78
CA ILE A 145 -6.16 -8.30 33.87
C ILE A 145 -7.25 -8.92 34.76
N PRO A 146 -7.04 -8.96 36.09
CA PRO A 146 -7.91 -8.17 36.98
C PRO A 146 -7.11 -7.25 37.92
N GLY A 147 -7.38 -5.95 37.89
CA GLY A 147 -6.67 -4.92 38.69
C GLY A 147 -5.48 -4.31 37.94
N THR A 148 -5.69 -3.13 37.39
CA THR A 148 -4.78 -2.35 36.53
C THR A 148 -3.34 -2.20 37.08
N GLY A 149 -2.35 -2.68 36.31
CA GLY A 149 -0.91 -2.42 36.51
C GLY A 149 -0.27 -1.89 35.22
N ALA A 150 0.78 -1.08 35.35
CA ALA A 150 1.31 -0.13 34.36
C ALA A 150 1.90 -0.68 33.05
N ASP A 151 1.88 -1.99 32.80
CA ASP A 151 2.61 -2.63 31.69
C ASP A 151 1.72 -3.43 30.71
N ALA A 152 0.39 -3.33 30.84
CA ALA A 152 -0.58 -3.97 29.92
C ALA A 152 -1.07 -3.02 28.81
N ALA A 153 -0.18 -2.14 28.32
CA ALA A 153 -0.52 -1.23 27.23
C ALA A 153 -0.49 -2.01 25.91
N VAL A 154 -1.55 -1.85 25.10
CA VAL A 154 -1.49 -2.09 23.65
C VAL A 154 -0.14 -1.58 23.17
N GLU A 155 0.68 -2.46 22.56
CA GLU A 155 1.99 -2.03 22.08
C GLU A 155 1.80 -0.82 21.16
N SER A 156 2.36 0.31 21.56
CA SER A 156 2.16 1.56 20.83
C SER A 156 2.71 1.38 19.42
N VAL A 157 1.94 1.79 18.42
CA VAL A 157 2.44 1.85 17.04
C VAL A 157 3.67 2.74 17.03
N GLY A 158 4.81 2.19 16.63
CA GLY A 158 6.06 2.92 16.57
C GLY A 158 5.94 4.12 15.62
N ALA A 159 6.70 5.19 15.88
CA ALA A 159 6.72 6.34 14.97
C ALA A 159 7.14 5.93 13.55
N LEU A 160 8.11 5.01 13.44
CA LEU A 160 8.54 4.44 12.17
C LEU A 160 7.44 3.62 11.49
N ASP A 161 6.70 2.79 12.23
CA ASP A 161 5.55 2.05 11.70
C ASP A 161 4.50 2.99 11.11
N LEU A 162 4.14 4.06 11.84
CA LEU A 162 3.15 5.03 11.40
C LEU A 162 3.62 5.75 10.11
N VAL A 163 4.88 6.16 10.07
CA VAL A 163 5.49 6.78 8.88
C VAL A 163 5.45 5.81 7.70
N CYS A 164 5.81 4.55 7.91
CA CYS A 164 5.77 3.53 6.86
C CYS A 164 4.35 3.35 6.32
N VAL A 165 3.38 3.09 7.20
CA VAL A 165 1.98 2.86 6.82
C VAL A 165 1.40 4.05 6.07
N VAL A 166 1.64 5.28 6.53
CA VAL A 166 1.18 6.49 5.84
C VAL A 166 1.83 6.61 4.45
N ALA A 167 3.14 6.33 4.35
CA ALA A 167 3.85 6.35 3.08
C ALA A 167 3.32 5.27 2.11
N GLU A 168 3.10 4.05 2.57
CA GLU A 168 2.57 2.95 1.76
C GLU A 168 1.14 3.21 1.30
N LEU A 169 0.25 3.68 2.18
CA LEU A 169 -1.12 4.03 1.82
C LEU A 169 -1.18 5.20 0.84
N GLY A 170 -0.34 6.22 1.04
CA GLY A 170 -0.22 7.34 0.12
C GLY A 170 0.31 6.90 -1.25
N ALA A 171 1.35 6.06 -1.30
CA ALA A 171 1.86 5.49 -2.54
C ALA A 171 0.80 4.64 -3.24
N LEU A 172 0.09 3.78 -2.51
CA LEU A 172 -0.98 2.94 -3.03
C LEU A 172 -2.11 3.77 -3.64
N ALA A 173 -2.55 4.83 -2.95
CA ALA A 173 -3.60 5.73 -3.46
C ALA A 173 -3.19 6.40 -4.79
N LEU A 174 -1.94 6.88 -4.87
CA LEU A 174 -1.42 7.49 -6.10
C LEU A 174 -1.30 6.47 -7.24
N LEU A 175 -0.80 5.26 -6.94
CA LEU A 175 -0.70 4.16 -7.90
C LEU A 175 -2.08 3.72 -8.44
N VAL A 176 -3.08 3.60 -7.56
CA VAL A 176 -4.47 3.31 -7.97
C VAL A 176 -5.03 4.44 -8.84
N GLY A 177 -4.69 5.70 -8.54
CA GLY A 177 -5.03 6.86 -9.36
C GLY A 177 -4.51 6.76 -10.81
N MET A 178 -3.31 6.18 -10.98
CA MET A 178 -2.66 5.98 -12.28
C MET A 178 -3.22 4.81 -13.10
N LEU A 179 -4.09 3.96 -12.52
CA LEU A 179 -4.72 2.86 -13.26
C LEU A 179 -5.73 3.37 -14.31
N PRO A 180 -5.96 2.60 -15.40
CA PRO A 180 -7.05 2.86 -16.33
C PRO A 180 -8.40 2.95 -15.60
N ALA A 181 -9.31 3.80 -16.08
CA ALA A 181 -10.57 4.12 -15.37
C ALA A 181 -11.40 2.89 -14.96
N GLY A 182 -11.43 1.85 -15.81
CA GLY A 182 -12.12 0.59 -15.49
C GLY A 182 -11.46 -0.17 -14.33
N GLN A 183 -10.13 -0.33 -14.36
CA GLN A 183 -9.37 -1.01 -13.31
C GLN A 183 -9.39 -0.22 -12.00
N ARG A 184 -9.24 1.10 -12.06
CA ARG A 184 -9.26 1.99 -10.89
C ARG A 184 -10.54 1.85 -10.08
N ARG A 185 -11.70 1.79 -10.74
CA ARG A 185 -13.00 1.60 -10.07
C ARG A 185 -13.09 0.22 -9.41
N SER A 186 -12.75 -0.84 -10.14
CA SER A 186 -12.81 -2.20 -9.61
C SER A 186 -11.87 -2.39 -8.42
N VAL A 187 -10.63 -1.92 -8.53
CA VAL A 187 -9.63 -2.01 -7.45
C VAL A 187 -10.05 -1.15 -6.25
N GLY A 188 -10.48 0.10 -6.47
CA GLY A 188 -10.95 0.97 -5.39
C GLY A 188 -12.14 0.37 -4.63
N ASN A 189 -13.13 -0.14 -5.37
CA ASN A 189 -14.30 -0.80 -4.78
C ASN A 189 -13.90 -2.07 -4.02
N LEU A 190 -12.96 -2.86 -4.55
CA LEU A 190 -12.46 -4.06 -3.88
C LEU A 190 -11.76 -3.71 -2.57
N LEU A 191 -10.84 -2.74 -2.57
CA LEU A 191 -10.12 -2.30 -1.37
C LEU A 191 -11.10 -1.78 -0.31
N LEU A 192 -12.09 -1.00 -0.73
CA LEU A 192 -13.13 -0.50 0.17
C LEU A 192 -13.99 -1.63 0.74
N ALA A 193 -14.42 -2.58 -0.11
CA ALA A 193 -15.19 -3.73 0.34
C ALA A 193 -14.40 -4.59 1.34
N VAL A 194 -13.13 -4.86 1.07
CA VAL A 194 -12.24 -5.60 2.00
C VAL A 194 -12.11 -4.86 3.33
N GLY A 195 -11.87 -3.54 3.30
CA GLY A 195 -11.77 -2.72 4.50
C GLY A 195 -13.06 -2.70 5.33
N VAL A 196 -14.21 -2.49 4.68
CA VAL A 196 -15.53 -2.49 5.35
C VAL A 196 -15.87 -3.85 5.91
N CYS A 197 -15.69 -4.93 5.15
CA CYS A 197 -15.92 -6.29 5.62
C CYS A 197 -15.03 -6.62 6.82
N GLY A 198 -13.73 -6.27 6.77
CA GLY A 198 -12.82 -6.46 7.89
C GLY A 198 -13.26 -5.70 9.14
N TRP A 199 -13.70 -4.44 8.99
CA TRP A 199 -14.20 -3.62 10.10
C TRP A 199 -15.50 -4.16 10.70
N VAL A 200 -16.42 -4.63 9.86
CA VAL A 200 -17.68 -5.25 10.32
C VAL A 200 -17.40 -6.54 11.09
N VAL A 201 -16.57 -7.44 10.55
CA VAL A 201 -16.20 -8.69 11.24
C VAL A 201 -15.54 -8.38 12.57
N TRP A 202 -14.59 -7.44 12.61
CA TRP A 202 -13.96 -7.02 13.86
C TRP A 202 -14.97 -6.48 14.87
N GLY A 203 -15.89 -5.61 14.43
CA GLY A 203 -16.92 -5.03 15.27
C GLY A 203 -17.87 -6.08 15.83
N LEU A 204 -18.30 -7.05 15.01
CA LEU A 204 -19.13 -8.16 15.47
C LEU A 204 -18.39 -8.97 16.54
N VAL A 205 -17.18 -9.46 16.26
CA VAL A 205 -16.41 -10.27 17.21
C VAL A 205 -16.13 -9.54 18.53
N ARG A 206 -16.01 -8.20 18.52
CA ARG A 206 -15.69 -7.41 19.72
C ARG A 206 -16.90 -6.97 20.54
N PHE A 207 -18.08 -6.83 19.92
CA PHE A 207 -19.25 -6.25 20.57
C PHE A 207 -20.45 -7.20 20.68
N THR A 208 -20.31 -8.46 20.25
CA THR A 208 -21.28 -9.55 20.50
C THR A 208 -20.70 -10.59 21.42
#